data_AF-A0A0D2XE69-F1
#
_entry.id   AF-A0A0D2XE69-F1
#
_cell.length_a   1.000
_cell.length_b   1.000
_cell.length_c   1.000
_cell.angle_alpha   90.00
_cell.angle_beta   90.00
_cell.angle_gamma   90.00
#
_symmetry.space_group_name_H-M   'P 1'
#
loop_
_entity.id
_entity.type
_entity.pdbx_description
1 polymer ?
#
loop_
_entity_poly.entity_id
_entity_poly.type
_entity_poly.pdbx_seq_one_letter_code
_entity_poly.pdbx_strand_id
1 'polypeptide(L)'
;LRDSLPRETVIFANGTSFRRETSRSASSYRSDGGMSAEGNLSDPAIFTKPPAVGEEGREYWRGKDGKGGYRVDAVFRRYMDILHEHVFGEKHIERRPLFMPGDDTEWMNESETAEDEPPSKKRRKDLGKKGEQGPNMSAMQPHLFHLLRHFVSKHTDVRDMLAKSRAGDMEAYERVLSAVERKVAEGLIEYERTNGESVAETPLAEGEEDPPETESSVGTQRRCRRPWWVVQPIIRPLPNEAFKKGALTMSKKDKVKAQEQKQEEKGKQEDIKARDEALAG
;
A
#
# COMPACT_ATOMS: atom_id res chain seq x y z
N LEU A 1 -24.77 -8.27 -15.35
CA LEU A 1 -23.70 -9.08 -15.97
C LEU A 1 -23.98 -10.56 -15.81
N ARG A 2 -24.04 -11.09 -14.58
CA ARG A 2 -24.32 -12.52 -14.33
C ARG A 2 -25.59 -13.02 -15.02
N ASP A 3 -26.68 -12.25 -14.96
CA ASP A 3 -27.96 -12.62 -15.57
C ASP A 3 -27.97 -12.54 -17.12
N SER A 4 -26.92 -11.97 -17.72
CA SER A 4 -26.77 -11.77 -19.16
C SER A 4 -25.81 -12.79 -19.80
N LEU A 5 -25.23 -13.69 -19.00
CA LEU A 5 -24.25 -14.69 -19.43
C LEU A 5 -24.76 -16.11 -19.17
N PRO A 6 -24.29 -17.11 -19.94
CA PRO A 6 -24.60 -18.52 -19.70
C PRO A 6 -24.22 -18.95 -18.27
N ARG A 7 -24.96 -19.89 -17.68
CA ARG A 7 -24.78 -20.30 -16.27
C ARG A 7 -23.42 -20.97 -16.00
N GLU A 8 -22.84 -21.58 -17.01
CA GLU A 8 -21.53 -22.23 -16.97
C GLU A 8 -20.36 -21.23 -17.05
N THR A 9 -20.64 -19.96 -17.35
CA THR A 9 -19.60 -18.93 -17.43
C THR A 9 -19.08 -18.63 -16.02
N VAL A 10 -17.77 -18.80 -15.82
CA VAL A 10 -17.09 -18.45 -14.57
C VAL A 10 -16.73 -16.96 -14.60
N ILE A 11 -17.14 -16.22 -13.58
CA ILE A 11 -16.90 -14.78 -13.47
C ILE A 11 -15.93 -14.51 -12.32
N PHE A 12 -14.87 -13.76 -12.61
CA PHE A 12 -13.97 -13.23 -11.58
C PHE A 12 -14.20 -11.73 -11.43
N ALA A 13 -14.56 -11.29 -10.22
CA ALA A 13 -14.59 -9.87 -9.90
C ALA A 13 -13.16 -9.35 -9.73
N ASN A 14 -12.87 -8.19 -10.32
CA ASN A 14 -11.64 -7.44 -10.09
C ASN A 14 -12.01 -6.00 -9.74
N GLY A 15 -11.39 -5.48 -8.69
CA GLY A 15 -11.67 -4.15 -8.15
C GLY A 15 -11.79 -4.19 -6.63
N THR A 16 -11.17 -3.19 -5.98
CA THR A 16 -11.46 -2.79 -4.59
C THR A 16 -11.42 -3.95 -3.58
N SER A 17 -10.54 -4.93 -3.78
CA SER A 17 -10.37 -6.07 -2.88
C SER A 17 -9.22 -5.79 -1.92
N PHE A 18 -9.56 -5.25 -0.75
CA PHE A 18 -8.60 -4.77 0.26
C PHE A 18 -8.42 -5.74 1.44
N ARG A 19 -9.05 -6.92 1.41
CA ARG A 19 -8.88 -7.99 2.41
C ARG A 19 -9.27 -9.33 1.82
N ARG A 20 -9.01 -10.41 2.56
CA ARG A 20 -9.63 -11.75 2.45
C ARG A 20 -11.14 -11.79 2.24
N GLU A 21 -11.85 -10.70 2.49
CA GLU A 21 -13.28 -10.55 2.17
C GLU A 21 -13.54 -10.40 0.67
N THR A 22 -12.63 -10.86 -0.18
CA THR A 22 -12.92 -11.17 -1.59
C THR A 22 -14.15 -12.07 -1.75
N SER A 23 -14.45 -12.90 -0.76
CA SER A 23 -15.71 -13.66 -0.70
C SER A 23 -16.94 -12.76 -0.56
N ARG A 24 -16.87 -11.66 0.21
CA ARG A 24 -17.95 -10.66 0.31
C ARG A 24 -18.06 -9.85 -0.97
N SER A 25 -16.95 -9.39 -1.55
CA SER A 25 -17.00 -8.66 -2.83
C SER A 25 -17.51 -9.57 -3.95
N ALA A 26 -17.06 -10.83 -4.04
CA ALA A 26 -17.55 -11.79 -5.01
C ALA A 26 -19.04 -12.10 -4.83
N SER A 27 -19.51 -12.22 -3.58
CA SER A 27 -20.93 -12.37 -3.27
C SER A 27 -21.76 -11.16 -3.71
N SER A 28 -21.28 -9.94 -3.41
CA SER A 28 -21.94 -8.69 -3.80
C SER A 28 -21.99 -8.50 -5.33
N TYR A 29 -20.96 -8.94 -6.04
CA TYR A 29 -20.89 -8.87 -7.51
C TYR A 29 -21.47 -10.10 -8.23
N ARG A 30 -21.98 -11.09 -7.48
CA ARG A 30 -22.45 -12.38 -8.01
C ARG A 30 -21.41 -13.03 -8.94
N SER A 31 -20.14 -12.99 -8.52
CA SER A 31 -19.01 -13.61 -9.22
C SER A 31 -18.55 -14.88 -8.48
N ASP A 32 -17.93 -15.79 -9.21
CA ASP A 32 -17.47 -17.10 -8.72
C ASP A 32 -16.11 -17.02 -8.02
N GLY A 33 -15.35 -15.96 -8.27
CA GLY A 33 -14.11 -15.66 -7.57
C GLY A 33 -13.79 -14.17 -7.59
N GLY A 34 -12.71 -13.78 -6.92
CA GLY A 34 -12.21 -12.41 -7.02
C GLY A 34 -10.69 -12.36 -7.12
N MET A 35 -10.21 -11.28 -7.72
CA MET A 35 -8.82 -11.03 -8.05
C MET A 35 -8.40 -9.69 -7.43
N SER A 36 -7.17 -9.64 -6.91
CA SER A 36 -6.55 -8.40 -6.43
C SER A 36 -5.21 -8.20 -7.13
N ALA A 37 -5.01 -7.01 -7.68
CA ALA A 37 -3.75 -6.59 -8.29
C ALA A 37 -3.03 -5.58 -7.39
N GLU A 38 -3.52 -4.34 -7.33
CA GLU A 38 -2.89 -3.26 -6.54
C GLU A 38 -2.77 -3.60 -5.05
N GLY A 39 -3.80 -4.23 -4.47
CA GLY A 39 -3.76 -4.66 -3.07
C GLY A 39 -2.60 -5.61 -2.78
N ASN A 40 -2.31 -6.52 -3.71
CA ASN A 40 -1.22 -7.49 -3.58
C ASN A 40 0.18 -6.86 -3.70
N LEU A 41 0.31 -5.70 -4.39
CA LEU A 41 1.58 -4.98 -4.46
C LEU A 41 1.98 -4.34 -3.13
N SER A 42 1.00 -3.90 -2.35
CA SER A 42 1.21 -3.28 -1.03
C SER A 42 1.11 -4.26 0.14
N ASP A 43 0.33 -5.33 -0.03
CA ASP A 43 0.15 -6.40 0.95
C ASP A 43 0.09 -7.75 0.22
N PRO A 44 1.26 -8.39 0.00
CA PRO A 44 1.31 -9.74 -0.58
C PRO A 44 0.63 -10.82 0.26
N ALA A 45 0.30 -10.52 1.53
CA ALA A 45 -0.36 -11.42 2.46
C ALA A 45 -1.87 -11.16 2.56
N ILE A 46 -2.45 -10.35 1.66
CA ILE A 46 -3.86 -9.95 1.66
C ILE A 46 -4.84 -11.14 1.68
N PHE A 47 -4.40 -12.31 1.18
CA PHE A 47 -5.16 -13.56 1.18
C PHE A 47 -4.66 -14.61 2.18
N THR A 48 -3.69 -14.30 3.03
CA THR A 48 -3.07 -15.26 3.96
C THR A 48 -3.85 -15.34 5.29
N LYS A 49 -3.95 -16.55 5.88
CA LYS A 49 -4.57 -16.73 7.21
C LYS A 49 -3.63 -16.08 8.23
N PRO A 50 -4.13 -15.28 9.19
CA PRO A 50 -3.29 -14.94 10.31
C PRO A 50 -2.87 -16.24 11.03
N PRO A 51 -1.63 -16.33 11.53
CA PRO A 51 -1.23 -17.43 12.40
C PRO A 51 -2.11 -17.48 13.65
N ALA A 52 -2.16 -18.66 14.30
CA ALA A 52 -2.84 -18.81 15.56
C ALA A 52 -2.22 -17.90 16.64
N VAL A 53 -3.01 -17.58 17.67
CA VAL A 53 -2.51 -16.75 18.77
C VAL A 53 -1.43 -17.52 19.53
N GLY A 54 -0.24 -16.94 19.68
CA GLY A 54 0.95 -17.58 20.25
C GLY A 54 1.87 -18.23 19.21
N GLU A 55 1.44 -18.33 17.96
CA GLU A 55 2.23 -18.89 16.84
C GLU A 55 2.62 -17.82 15.81
N GLU A 56 2.60 -16.54 16.19
CA GLU A 56 2.93 -15.42 15.30
C GLU A 56 4.39 -15.45 14.80
N GLY A 57 5.28 -16.06 15.59
CA GLY A 57 6.71 -15.99 15.38
C GLY A 57 7.20 -14.53 15.44
N ARG A 58 8.22 -14.23 14.62
CA ARG A 58 8.84 -12.88 14.55
C ARG A 58 8.33 -12.04 13.38
N GLU A 59 7.53 -12.63 12.49
CA GLU A 59 7.13 -12.00 11.21
C GLU A 59 5.73 -11.39 11.24
N TYR A 60 4.86 -11.90 12.11
CA TYR A 60 3.48 -11.45 12.19
C TYR A 60 3.30 -10.55 13.42
N TRP A 61 2.81 -9.33 13.20
CA TRP A 61 2.45 -8.43 14.28
C TRP A 61 0.96 -8.58 14.62
N ARG A 62 0.66 -8.70 15.92
CA ARG A 62 -0.70 -8.65 16.46
C ARG A 62 -0.79 -7.52 17.47
N GLY A 63 -1.67 -6.58 17.20
CA GLY A 63 -1.97 -5.46 18.08
C GLY A 63 -2.90 -5.87 19.23
N LYS A 64 -2.88 -5.04 20.28
CA LYS A 64 -3.76 -5.14 21.45
C LYS A 64 -5.25 -4.96 21.12
N ASP A 65 -5.55 -4.35 19.98
CA ASP A 65 -6.90 -4.18 19.42
C ASP A 65 -7.38 -5.39 18.59
N GLY A 66 -6.58 -6.46 18.53
CA GLY A 66 -6.86 -7.66 17.73
C GLY A 66 -6.60 -7.50 16.23
N LYS A 67 -6.21 -6.30 15.76
CA LYS A 67 -5.72 -6.12 14.39
C LYS A 67 -4.34 -6.77 14.26
N GLY A 68 -3.96 -7.12 13.04
CA GLY A 68 -2.65 -7.70 12.77
C GLY A 68 -2.32 -7.74 11.29
N GLY A 69 -1.09 -8.15 11.01
CA GLY A 69 -0.56 -8.31 9.66
C GLY A 69 0.92 -8.67 9.69
N TYR A 70 1.45 -9.08 8.54
CA TYR A 70 2.89 -9.33 8.42
C TYR A 70 3.68 -8.02 8.45
N ARG A 71 4.85 -8.04 9.07
CA ARG A 71 5.70 -6.86 9.13
C ARG A 71 6.36 -6.58 7.79
N VAL A 72 6.56 -5.30 7.48
CA VAL A 72 7.15 -4.87 6.20
C VAL A 72 8.59 -5.37 6.03
N ASP A 73 9.36 -5.44 7.12
CA ASP A 73 10.72 -5.96 7.12
C ASP A 73 10.75 -7.48 6.85
N ALA A 74 9.83 -8.24 7.44
CA ALA A 74 9.68 -9.67 7.18
C ALA A 74 9.33 -9.96 5.72
N VAL A 75 8.36 -9.23 5.16
CA VAL A 75 7.93 -9.42 3.77
C VAL A 75 9.02 -8.99 2.79
N PHE A 76 9.72 -7.88 3.09
CA PHE A 76 10.85 -7.43 2.27
C PHE A 76 12.01 -8.43 2.32
N ARG A 77 12.36 -8.98 3.49
CA ARG A 77 13.37 -10.04 3.61
C ARG A 77 13.03 -11.25 2.74
N ARG A 78 11.81 -11.79 2.86
CA ARG A 78 11.35 -12.91 2.02
C ARG A 78 11.41 -12.58 0.53
N TYR A 79 11.05 -11.36 0.15
CA TYR A 79 11.13 -10.91 -1.24
C TYR A 79 12.58 -10.92 -1.76
N MET A 80 13.54 -10.47 -0.96
CA MET A 80 14.97 -10.56 -1.29
C MET A 80 15.45 -12.01 -1.37
N ASP A 81 15.04 -12.86 -0.43
CA ASP A 81 15.42 -14.27 -0.40
C ASP A 81 14.94 -15.03 -1.65
N ILE A 82 13.70 -14.77 -2.08
CA ILE A 82 13.14 -15.29 -3.33
C ILE A 82 13.98 -14.87 -4.55
N LEU A 83 14.48 -13.64 -4.58
CA LEU A 83 15.35 -13.18 -5.68
C LEU A 83 16.69 -13.91 -5.66
N HIS A 84 17.34 -14.02 -4.50
CA HIS A 84 18.58 -14.80 -4.35
C HIS A 84 18.40 -16.24 -4.83
N GLU A 85 17.39 -16.93 -4.30
CA GLU A 85 17.20 -18.35 -4.56
C GLU A 85 16.74 -18.63 -5.99
N HIS A 86 15.73 -17.90 -6.48
CA HIS A 86 15.03 -18.27 -7.72
C HIS A 86 15.42 -17.42 -8.93
N VAL A 87 16.09 -16.28 -8.76
CA VAL A 87 16.56 -15.45 -9.87
C VAL A 87 18.06 -15.57 -10.05
N PHE A 88 18.83 -15.53 -8.97
CA PHE A 88 20.29 -15.64 -9.03
C PHE A 88 20.80 -17.08 -8.86
N GLY A 89 19.98 -17.98 -8.32
CA GLY A 89 20.41 -19.36 -8.03
C GLY A 89 21.45 -19.43 -6.91
N GLU A 90 21.52 -18.39 -6.08
CA GLU A 90 22.46 -18.26 -4.98
C GLU A 90 21.74 -18.48 -3.65
N LYS A 91 22.47 -18.97 -2.63
CA LYS A 91 21.92 -19.00 -1.28
C LYS A 91 21.72 -17.56 -0.81
N HIS A 92 20.57 -17.28 -0.21
CA HIS A 92 20.31 -15.97 0.38
C HIS A 92 21.30 -15.68 1.53
N ILE A 93 21.52 -14.39 1.76
CA ILE A 93 22.42 -13.91 2.82
C ILE A 93 21.82 -14.29 4.17
N GLU A 94 22.62 -14.93 5.04
CA GLU A 94 22.21 -15.18 6.41
C GLU A 94 22.15 -13.86 7.17
N ARG A 95 20.95 -13.51 7.64
CA ARG A 95 20.67 -12.29 8.40
C ARG A 95 20.34 -12.62 9.84
N ARG A 96 20.58 -11.65 10.73
CA ARG A 96 20.14 -11.71 12.14
C ARG A 96 18.64 -12.01 12.24
N PRO A 97 18.15 -12.66 13.30
CA PRO A 97 16.72 -12.81 13.54
C PRO A 97 16.01 -11.45 13.51
N LEU A 98 14.77 -11.44 13.00
CA LEU A 98 13.92 -10.25 13.04
C LEU A 98 13.70 -9.81 14.49
N PHE A 99 13.96 -8.53 14.79
CA PHE A 99 13.87 -7.98 16.14
C PHE A 99 12.47 -8.15 16.75
N MET A 100 12.43 -8.43 18.05
CA MET A 100 11.24 -8.40 18.89
C MET A 100 11.53 -7.60 20.17
N PRO A 101 10.52 -6.93 20.77
CA PRO A 101 10.69 -6.30 22.07
C PRO A 101 11.26 -7.30 23.10
N GLY A 102 12.36 -6.93 23.75
CA GLY A 102 13.12 -7.78 24.67
C GLY A 102 14.39 -8.40 24.08
N ASP A 103 14.60 -8.32 22.76
CA ASP A 103 15.89 -8.62 22.14
C ASP A 103 16.93 -7.51 22.42
N ASP A 104 18.20 -7.82 22.17
CA ASP A 104 19.29 -6.86 22.23
C ASP A 104 19.13 -5.71 21.20
N THR A 105 19.50 -4.50 21.62
CA THR A 105 19.38 -3.26 20.85
C THR A 105 20.72 -2.63 20.47
N GLU A 106 21.87 -3.21 20.87
CA GLU A 106 23.19 -2.61 20.60
C GLU A 106 23.43 -2.38 19.10
N TRP A 107 23.05 -3.36 18.27
CA TRP A 107 23.19 -3.30 16.82
C TRP A 107 22.43 -2.16 16.13
N MET A 108 21.43 -1.58 16.79
CA MET A 108 20.66 -0.48 16.21
C MET A 108 21.51 0.79 16.11
N ASN A 109 22.50 0.95 17.01
CA ASN A 109 23.35 2.14 17.10
C ASN A 109 24.61 2.08 16.23
N GLU A 110 25.09 0.87 15.88
CA GLU A 110 26.35 0.66 15.14
C GLU A 110 26.36 1.24 13.72
N SER A 111 25.17 1.45 13.14
CA SER A 111 25.02 1.91 11.75
C SER A 111 24.79 3.41 11.61
N GLU A 112 24.35 4.13 12.64
CA GLU A 112 24.26 5.60 12.59
C GLU A 112 25.66 6.23 12.43
N THR A 113 26.67 5.60 13.02
CA THR A 113 28.08 6.05 12.93
C THR A 113 28.68 5.87 11.53
N ALA A 114 28.13 4.98 10.70
CA ALA A 114 28.60 4.76 9.32
C ALA A 114 27.88 5.65 8.29
N GLU A 115 26.71 6.20 8.63
CA GLU A 115 25.91 7.07 7.74
C GLU A 115 26.28 8.56 7.86
N ASP A 116 26.99 8.96 8.93
CA ASP A 116 27.38 10.35 9.22
C ASP A 116 28.79 10.75 8.72
N GLU A 117 29.48 9.86 7.98
CA GLU A 117 30.73 10.23 7.31
C GLU A 117 30.44 11.16 6.12
N PRO A 118 31.07 12.37 6.04
CA PRO A 118 30.89 13.25 4.91
C PRO A 118 31.32 12.53 3.63
N PRO A 119 30.58 12.67 2.51
CA PRO A 119 30.86 11.93 1.29
C PRO A 119 32.28 12.24 0.84
N SER A 120 33.18 11.27 1.01
CA SER A 120 34.57 11.43 0.64
C SER A 120 34.66 11.86 -0.82
N LYS A 121 35.39 12.95 -1.05
CA LYS A 121 35.50 13.67 -2.34
C LYS A 121 35.54 12.70 -3.51
N LYS A 122 34.56 12.84 -4.42
CA LYS A 122 34.45 12.24 -5.76
C LYS A 122 35.68 11.44 -6.19
N ARG A 123 35.79 10.20 -5.73
CA ARG A 123 36.44 9.17 -6.53
C ARG A 123 35.39 8.70 -7.52
N ARG A 124 35.72 8.80 -8.80
CA ARG A 124 34.97 8.17 -9.89
C ARG A 124 35.02 6.67 -9.60
N LYS A 125 34.06 6.18 -8.80
CA LYS A 125 33.91 4.75 -8.51
C LYS A 125 33.54 4.16 -9.87
N ASP A 126 34.40 3.30 -10.39
CA ASP A 126 34.04 2.45 -11.53
C ASP A 126 32.66 1.90 -11.22
N LEU A 127 31.69 2.37 -12.01
CA LEU A 127 30.31 1.95 -11.88
C LEU A 127 30.34 0.47 -12.22
N GLY A 128 30.24 -0.37 -11.20
CA GLY A 128 30.36 -1.82 -11.31
C GLY A 128 29.61 -2.34 -12.52
N LYS A 129 30.17 -3.38 -13.15
CA LYS A 129 29.57 -4.14 -14.25
C LYS A 129 28.05 -4.13 -14.08
N LYS A 130 27.31 -3.63 -15.09
CA LYS A 130 25.84 -3.76 -15.17
C LYS A 130 25.48 -5.16 -14.67
N GLY A 131 24.90 -5.25 -13.47
CA GLY A 131 24.26 -6.48 -13.02
C GLY A 131 23.28 -6.90 -14.10
N GLU A 132 23.10 -8.21 -14.29
CA GLU A 132 22.24 -8.76 -15.33
C GLU A 132 20.87 -8.05 -15.28
N GLN A 133 20.61 -7.22 -16.30
CA GLN A 133 19.42 -6.36 -16.35
C GLN A 133 18.24 -7.20 -16.81
N GLY A 134 17.75 -8.08 -15.93
CA GLY A 134 16.53 -8.84 -16.13
C GLY A 134 15.27 -8.04 -15.79
N PRO A 135 14.09 -8.43 -16.31
CA PRO A 135 12.82 -7.78 -15.99
C PRO A 135 12.55 -7.72 -14.47
N ASN A 136 13.00 -8.73 -13.73
CA ASN A 136 12.92 -8.79 -12.27
C ASN A 136 13.62 -7.59 -11.59
N MET A 137 14.78 -7.18 -12.10
CA MET A 137 15.57 -6.10 -11.51
C MET A 137 14.94 -4.72 -11.71
N SER A 138 14.30 -4.50 -12.86
CA SER A 138 13.60 -3.23 -13.14
C SER A 138 12.31 -3.07 -12.35
N ALA A 139 11.63 -4.17 -12.03
CA ALA A 139 10.36 -4.15 -11.29
C ALA A 139 10.55 -4.00 -9.77
N MET A 140 11.75 -4.33 -9.27
CA MET A 140 12.05 -4.39 -7.85
C MET A 140 11.81 -3.06 -7.11
N GLN A 141 12.37 -1.96 -7.61
CA GLN A 141 12.21 -0.65 -6.98
C GLN A 141 10.72 -0.21 -6.94
N PRO A 142 9.96 -0.25 -8.05
CA PRO A 142 8.52 0.00 -8.01
C PRO A 142 7.76 -0.88 -7.01
N HIS A 143 8.05 -2.18 -6.93
CA HIS A 143 7.40 -3.08 -5.98
C HIS A 143 7.68 -2.68 -4.53
N LEU A 144 8.94 -2.37 -4.21
CA LEU A 144 9.32 -1.92 -2.87
C LEU A 144 8.69 -0.57 -2.50
N PHE A 145 8.50 0.34 -3.45
CA PHE A 145 7.74 1.56 -3.19
C PHE A 145 6.25 1.31 -2.89
N HIS A 146 5.65 0.26 -3.46
CA HIS A 146 4.27 -0.13 -3.11
C HIS A 146 4.22 -0.81 -1.74
N LEU A 147 5.09 -1.79 -1.51
CA LEU A 147 5.19 -2.53 -0.24
C LEU A 147 5.45 -1.58 0.94
N LEU A 148 6.43 -0.67 0.78
CA LEU A 148 6.87 0.24 1.83
C LEU A 148 6.12 1.57 1.82
N ARG A 149 5.04 1.74 1.03
CA ARG A 149 4.39 3.05 0.84
C ARG A 149 4.07 3.77 2.15
N HIS A 150 3.49 3.05 3.11
CA HIS A 150 3.12 3.61 4.42
C HIS A 150 4.36 3.88 5.28
N PHE A 151 5.35 3.01 5.23
CA PHE A 151 6.64 3.14 5.90
C PHE A 151 7.41 4.39 5.41
N VAL A 152 7.64 4.53 4.10
CA VAL A 152 8.45 5.62 3.51
C VAL A 152 7.76 6.98 3.53
N SER A 153 6.46 7.01 3.88
CA SER A 153 5.73 8.25 4.15
C SER A 153 6.16 8.91 5.45
N LYS A 154 6.66 8.11 6.41
CA LYS A 154 7.22 8.57 7.68
C LYS A 154 8.74 8.63 7.68
N HIS A 155 9.40 7.62 7.10
CA HIS A 155 10.85 7.49 7.05
C HIS A 155 11.39 7.94 5.68
N THR A 156 11.51 9.26 5.53
CA THR A 156 11.93 9.90 4.27
C THR A 156 13.40 9.66 3.94
N ASP A 157 14.23 9.42 4.94
CA ASP A 157 15.61 8.92 4.83
C ASP A 157 15.66 7.60 4.05
N VAL A 158 14.88 6.60 4.47
CA VAL A 158 14.80 5.29 3.79
C VAL A 158 14.18 5.41 2.41
N ARG A 159 13.18 6.31 2.23
CA ARG A 159 12.61 6.62 0.92
C ARG A 159 13.68 7.09 -0.05
N ASP A 160 14.54 7.99 0.40
CA ASP A 160 15.57 8.60 -0.43
C ASP A 160 16.71 7.59 -0.73
N MET A 161 17.02 6.68 0.20
CA MET A 161 17.91 5.52 -0.05
C MET A 161 17.34 4.61 -1.14
N LEU A 162 16.06 4.24 -1.04
CA LEU A 162 15.39 3.39 -2.01
C LEU A 162 15.33 4.06 -3.40
N ALA A 163 15.06 5.36 -3.46
CA ALA A 163 15.01 6.12 -4.71
C ALA A 163 16.38 6.17 -5.42
N LYS A 164 17.48 6.22 -4.66
CA LYS A 164 18.85 6.25 -5.20
C LYS A 164 19.37 4.87 -5.61
N SER A 165 18.73 3.79 -5.14
CA SER A 165 19.09 2.42 -5.49
C SER A 165 18.85 2.14 -6.97
N ARG A 166 19.73 1.36 -7.59
CA ARG A 166 19.68 1.05 -9.03
C ARG A 166 19.21 -0.38 -9.25
N ALA A 167 18.52 -0.61 -10.37
CA ALA A 167 18.14 -1.97 -10.77
C ALA A 167 19.35 -2.90 -10.80
N GLY A 168 19.26 -4.01 -10.05
CA GLY A 168 20.32 -5.03 -9.93
C GLY A 168 21.40 -4.73 -8.88
N ASP A 169 21.35 -3.59 -8.18
CA ASP A 169 22.27 -3.28 -7.08
C ASP A 169 21.79 -3.92 -5.77
N MET A 170 21.94 -5.24 -5.66
CA MET A 170 21.44 -6.01 -4.50
C MET A 170 22.03 -5.52 -3.18
N GLU A 171 23.30 -5.10 -3.15
CA GLU A 171 23.90 -4.51 -1.96
C GLU A 171 23.19 -3.23 -1.51
N ALA A 172 22.74 -2.38 -2.45
CA ALA A 172 21.94 -1.22 -2.11
C ALA A 172 20.60 -1.60 -1.48
N TYR A 173 19.92 -2.61 -2.02
CA TYR A 173 18.65 -3.07 -1.44
C TYR A 173 18.82 -3.74 -0.07
N GLU A 174 19.93 -4.45 0.18
CA GLU A 174 20.24 -4.98 1.51
C GLU A 174 20.53 -3.86 2.54
N ARG A 175 21.16 -2.76 2.11
CA ARG A 175 21.29 -1.56 2.96
C ARG A 175 19.94 -0.93 3.26
N VAL A 176 19.04 -0.84 2.27
CA VAL A 176 17.66 -0.37 2.49
C VAL A 176 16.92 -1.30 3.44
N LEU A 177 17.02 -2.62 3.26
CA LEU A 177 16.41 -3.61 4.16
C LEU A 177 16.92 -3.44 5.59
N SER A 178 18.23 -3.26 5.78
CA SER A 178 18.83 -3.03 7.10
C SER A 178 18.28 -1.75 7.76
N ALA A 179 18.10 -0.67 7.00
CA ALA A 179 17.48 0.54 7.49
C ALA A 179 15.99 0.35 7.84
N VAL A 180 15.26 -0.42 7.02
CA VAL A 180 13.87 -0.80 7.32
C VAL A 180 13.79 -1.60 8.62
N GLU A 181 14.61 -2.63 8.81
CA GLU A 181 14.66 -3.46 10.02
C GLU A 181 14.91 -2.62 11.28
N ARG A 182 15.82 -1.64 11.21
CA ARG A 182 16.11 -0.72 12.31
C ARG A 182 14.90 0.15 12.67
N LYS A 183 14.28 0.79 11.68
CA LYS A 183 13.08 1.60 11.92
C LYS A 183 11.94 0.74 12.45
N VAL A 184 11.71 -0.46 11.90
CA VAL A 184 10.70 -1.38 12.45
C VAL A 184 10.99 -1.71 13.91
N ALA A 185 12.25 -1.96 14.28
CA ALA A 185 12.64 -2.18 15.68
C ALA A 185 12.33 -0.95 16.57
N GLU A 186 12.67 0.26 16.14
CA GLU A 186 12.31 1.52 16.83
C GLU A 186 10.78 1.61 17.05
N GLY A 187 10.00 1.33 16.00
CA GLY A 187 8.53 1.36 16.06
C GLY A 187 7.94 0.32 17.00
N LEU A 188 8.51 -0.88 17.05
CA LEU A 188 8.08 -1.95 17.98
C LEU A 188 8.42 -1.60 19.45
N ILE A 189 9.59 -1.03 19.70
CA ILE A 189 9.97 -0.54 21.04
C ILE A 189 9.02 0.56 21.50
N GLU A 190 8.72 1.52 20.62
CA GLU A 190 7.79 2.61 20.92
C GLU A 190 6.37 2.07 21.17
N TYR A 191 5.90 1.13 20.36
CA TYR A 191 4.60 0.47 20.53
C TYR A 191 4.47 -0.17 21.92
N GLU A 192 5.49 -0.90 22.34
CA GLU A 192 5.49 -1.57 23.64
C GLU A 192 5.56 -0.56 24.80
N ARG A 193 6.47 0.42 24.71
CA ARG A 193 6.64 1.49 25.71
C ARG A 193 5.36 2.31 25.91
N THR A 194 4.63 2.56 24.84
CA THR A 194 3.37 3.34 24.86
C THR A 194 2.15 2.47 25.11
N ASN A 195 2.32 1.18 25.36
CA ASN A 195 1.23 0.22 25.51
C ASN A 195 0.23 0.25 24.33
N GLY A 196 0.69 0.59 23.13
CA GLY A 196 -0.09 0.68 21.89
C GLY A 196 -0.67 2.05 21.55
N GLU A 197 -0.55 3.05 22.43
CA GLU A 197 -1.04 4.42 22.18
C GLU A 197 -0.37 5.09 20.95
N SER A 198 0.90 4.77 20.67
CA SER A 198 1.64 5.32 19.50
C SER A 198 1.01 5.04 18.13
N VAL A 199 0.09 4.07 18.06
CA VAL A 199 -0.64 3.69 16.84
C VAL A 199 -2.15 3.69 17.01
N ALA A 200 -2.64 4.12 18.18
CA ALA A 200 -4.07 4.18 18.45
C ALA A 200 -4.74 5.15 17.47
N GLU A 201 -5.88 4.73 16.95
CA GLU A 201 -6.72 5.60 16.12
C GLU A 201 -7.71 6.34 17.00
N THR A 202 -8.04 7.57 16.61
CA THR A 202 -9.15 8.29 17.23
C THR A 202 -10.45 7.55 16.89
N PRO A 203 -11.21 7.09 17.89
CA PRO A 203 -12.50 6.45 17.65
C PRO A 203 -13.48 7.44 17.02
N LEU A 204 -14.49 6.91 16.33
CA LEU A 204 -15.65 7.69 15.91
C LEU A 204 -16.34 8.29 17.15
N ALA A 205 -16.96 9.46 16.98
CA ALA A 205 -17.79 10.02 18.03
C ALA A 205 -18.97 9.07 18.33
N GLU A 206 -19.47 9.11 19.56
CA GLU A 206 -20.60 8.25 19.97
C GLU A 206 -21.82 8.51 19.08
N GLY A 207 -22.32 7.45 18.41
CA GLY A 207 -23.44 7.52 17.46
C GLY A 207 -23.06 7.85 16.01
N GLU A 208 -21.77 8.06 15.71
CA GLU A 208 -21.29 8.23 14.33
C GLU A 208 -20.97 6.84 13.73
N GLU A 209 -21.55 6.54 12.57
CA GLU A 209 -21.27 5.31 11.81
C GLU A 209 -20.45 5.62 10.56
N ASP A 210 -19.69 4.63 10.11
CA ASP A 210 -18.97 4.76 8.86
C ASP A 210 -19.95 4.89 7.68
N PRO A 211 -19.75 5.88 6.78
CA PRO A 211 -20.56 6.00 5.58
C PRO A 211 -20.50 4.73 4.72
N PRO A 212 -21.55 4.44 3.92
CA PRO A 212 -21.57 3.28 3.03
C PRO A 212 -20.33 3.21 2.15
N GLU A 213 -19.79 2.02 1.94
CA GLU A 213 -18.57 1.81 1.11
C GLU A 213 -18.74 2.27 -0.34
N THR A 214 -19.98 2.34 -0.83
CA THR A 214 -20.32 2.88 -2.14
C THR A 214 -20.17 4.41 -2.22
N GLU A 215 -20.18 5.08 -1.07
CA GLU A 215 -20.21 6.54 -0.96
C GLU A 215 -18.88 7.10 -0.43
N SER A 216 -18.13 6.33 0.37
CA SER A 216 -16.89 6.81 0.98
C SER A 216 -15.87 5.69 1.20
N SER A 217 -14.59 6.05 1.03
CA SER A 217 -13.46 5.16 1.30
C SER A 217 -13.00 5.16 2.77
N VAL A 218 -13.54 6.05 3.60
CA VAL A 218 -13.05 6.33 4.97
C VAL A 218 -13.21 5.13 5.90
N GLY A 219 -14.38 4.46 5.89
CA GLY A 219 -14.59 3.28 6.74
C GLY A 219 -13.66 2.13 6.35
N THR A 220 -13.48 1.91 5.06
CA THR A 220 -12.50 0.94 4.55
C THR A 220 -11.09 1.29 5.00
N GLN A 221 -10.70 2.57 4.93
CA GLN A 221 -9.39 3.04 5.41
C GLN A 221 -9.19 2.73 6.89
N ARG A 222 -10.14 3.09 7.77
CA ARG A 222 -10.03 2.84 9.22
C ARG A 222 -9.91 1.34 9.55
N ARG A 223 -10.71 0.50 8.89
CA ARG A 223 -10.66 -0.96 9.13
C ARG A 223 -9.34 -1.59 8.69
N CYS A 224 -8.79 -1.14 7.55
CA CYS A 224 -7.57 -1.71 6.99
C CYS A 224 -6.30 -1.08 7.53
N ARG A 225 -6.39 0.09 8.18
CA ARG A 225 -5.24 0.78 8.73
C ARG A 225 -4.49 -0.09 9.73
N ARG A 226 -3.18 -0.12 9.56
CA ARG A 226 -2.21 -0.78 10.43
C ARG A 226 -1.08 0.20 10.74
N PRO A 227 -0.25 -0.10 11.76
CA PRO A 227 1.01 0.59 11.92
C PRO A 227 1.84 0.58 10.63
N TRP A 228 2.68 1.59 10.44
CA TRP A 228 3.46 1.77 9.22
C TRP A 228 4.51 0.68 9.01
N TRP A 229 4.85 -0.09 10.05
CA TRP A 229 5.72 -1.27 9.99
C TRP A 229 5.00 -2.56 9.60
N VAL A 230 3.70 -2.51 9.28
CA VAL A 230 2.88 -3.67 8.89
C VAL A 230 2.40 -3.46 7.45
N VAL A 231 2.48 -4.50 6.63
CA VAL A 231 1.97 -4.45 5.26
C VAL A 231 0.46 -4.24 5.28
N GLN A 232 -0.03 -3.36 4.43
CA GLN A 232 -1.44 -3.00 4.40
C GLN A 232 -1.84 -2.47 3.02
N PRO A 233 -3.08 -2.72 2.57
CA PRO A 233 -3.58 -2.28 1.28
C PRO A 233 -3.59 -0.76 1.16
N ILE A 234 -3.32 -0.25 -0.04
CA ILE A 234 -3.44 1.17 -0.34
C ILE A 234 -4.87 1.47 -0.77
N ILE A 235 -5.63 2.12 0.11
CA ILE A 235 -7.02 2.46 -0.20
C ILE A 235 -7.08 3.84 -0.82
N ARG A 236 -7.40 3.86 -2.11
CA ARG A 236 -7.60 5.10 -2.88
C ARG A 236 -8.99 5.69 -2.55
N PRO A 237 -9.12 7.02 -2.45
CA PRO A 237 -10.43 7.65 -2.36
C PRO A 237 -11.29 7.29 -3.57
N LEU A 238 -12.61 7.18 -3.38
CA LEU A 238 -13.54 6.99 -4.49
C LEU A 238 -13.40 8.16 -5.47
N PRO A 239 -13.67 7.98 -6.78
CA PRO A 239 -13.53 9.05 -7.77
C PRO A 239 -14.24 10.35 -7.37
N ASN A 240 -15.49 10.25 -6.91
CA ASN A 240 -16.27 11.40 -6.44
C ASN A 240 -15.63 12.10 -5.22
N GLU A 241 -15.04 11.33 -4.32
CA GLU A 241 -14.31 11.82 -3.15
C GLU A 241 -12.99 12.49 -3.56
N ALA A 242 -12.26 11.90 -4.51
CA ALA A 242 -11.02 12.42 -5.05
C ALA A 242 -11.21 13.72 -5.86
N PHE A 243 -12.33 13.84 -6.60
CA PHE A 243 -12.71 15.10 -7.26
C PHE A 243 -12.99 16.20 -6.23
N LYS A 244 -13.76 15.90 -5.18
CA LYS A 244 -14.03 16.85 -4.08
C LYS A 244 -12.76 17.27 -3.34
N LYS A 245 -11.82 16.35 -3.15
CA LYS A 245 -10.51 16.60 -2.51
C LYS A 245 -9.47 17.22 -3.46
N GLY A 246 -9.80 17.47 -4.73
CA GLY A 246 -8.89 18.05 -5.73
C GLY A 246 -7.75 17.14 -6.19
N ALA A 247 -7.76 15.85 -5.80
CA ALA A 247 -6.74 14.87 -6.14
C ALA A 247 -6.90 14.30 -7.57
N LEU A 248 -8.06 14.53 -8.20
CA LEU A 248 -8.37 14.15 -9.58
C LEU A 248 -8.82 15.38 -10.35
N THR A 249 -8.12 15.71 -11.43
CA THR A 249 -8.55 16.74 -12.38
C THR A 249 -9.29 16.07 -13.52
N MET A 250 -10.47 16.58 -13.89
CA MET A 250 -11.23 16.04 -15.03
C MET A 250 -10.34 16.07 -16.29
N SER A 251 -10.35 14.99 -17.06
CA SER A 251 -9.62 14.94 -18.33
C SER A 251 -10.13 16.04 -19.25
N LYS A 252 -9.31 16.51 -20.20
CA LYS A 252 -9.74 17.53 -21.18
C LYS A 252 -11.03 17.09 -21.91
N LYS A 253 -11.20 15.79 -22.17
CA LYS A 253 -12.36 15.22 -22.86
C LYS A 253 -13.62 15.26 -21.99
N ASP A 254 -13.49 15.01 -20.69
CA ASP A 254 -14.63 15.03 -19.76
C ASP A 254 -15.03 16.46 -19.39
N LYS A 255 -14.07 17.40 -19.39
CA LYS A 255 -14.36 18.84 -19.26
C LYS A 255 -15.21 19.36 -20.42
N VAL A 256 -14.87 18.95 -21.65
CA VAL A 256 -15.64 19.33 -22.85
C VAL A 256 -17.05 18.75 -22.77
N LYS A 257 -17.20 17.46 -22.44
CA LYS A 257 -18.54 16.85 -22.27
C LYS A 257 -19.38 17.50 -21.17
N ALA A 258 -18.77 17.86 -20.05
CA ALA A 258 -19.47 18.54 -18.96
C ALA A 258 -19.88 19.98 -19.34
N GLN A 259 -19.14 20.65 -20.23
CA GLN A 259 -19.50 21.96 -20.77
C GLN A 259 -20.64 21.85 -21.79
N GLU A 260 -20.60 20.85 -22.67
CA GLU A 260 -21.67 20.54 -23.63
C GLU A 260 -22.98 20.22 -22.92
N GLN A 261 -22.95 19.37 -21.88
CA GLN A 261 -24.13 19.05 -21.07
C GLN A 261 -24.70 20.27 -20.34
N LYS A 262 -23.85 21.15 -19.80
CA LYS A 262 -24.31 22.40 -19.16
C LYS A 262 -24.90 23.39 -20.16
N GLN A 263 -24.42 23.41 -21.41
CA GLN A 263 -24.99 24.24 -22.47
C GLN A 263 -26.34 23.68 -22.95
N GLU A 264 -26.48 22.36 -23.09
CA GLU A 264 -27.76 21.73 -23.42
C GLU A 264 -28.81 21.93 -22.31
N GLU A 265 -28.43 21.82 -21.03
CA GLU A 265 -29.34 22.09 -19.92
C GLU A 265 -29.77 23.55 -19.87
N LYS A 266 -28.85 24.50 -20.12
CA LYS A 266 -29.20 25.92 -20.23
C LYS A 266 -30.15 26.21 -21.38
N GLY A 267 -29.90 25.64 -22.56
CA GLY A 267 -30.77 25.81 -23.73
C GLY A 267 -32.18 25.29 -23.45
N LYS A 268 -32.30 24.10 -22.83
CA LYS A 268 -33.61 23.55 -22.41
C LYS A 268 -34.32 24.44 -21.40
N GLN A 269 -33.59 25.04 -20.47
CA GLN A 269 -34.17 25.90 -19.43
C GLN A 269 -34.63 27.25 -19.99
N GLU A 270 -33.92 27.79 -20.98
CA GLU A 270 -34.31 28.99 -21.73
C GLU A 270 -35.52 28.74 -22.65
N ASP A 271 -35.57 27.58 -23.33
CA ASP A 271 -36.73 27.18 -24.15
C ASP A 271 -38.00 26.98 -23.33
N ILE A 272 -37.89 26.37 -22.14
CA ILE A 272 -39.03 26.21 -21.22
C ILE A 272 -39.53 27.60 -20.79
N LYS A 273 -38.63 28.50 -20.45
CA LYS A 273 -38.98 29.86 -20.01
C LYS A 273 -39.62 30.69 -21.12
N ALA A 274 -39.11 30.60 -22.35
CA ALA A 274 -39.69 31.29 -23.51
C ALA A 274 -41.10 30.75 -23.85
N ARG A 275 -41.32 29.45 -23.65
CA ARG A 275 -42.64 28.84 -23.89
C ARG A 275 -43.66 29.25 -22.83
N ASP A 276 -43.24 29.36 -21.57
CA ASP A 276 -44.10 29.81 -20.48
C ASP A 276 -44.46 31.31 -20.61
N GLU A 277 -43.54 32.15 -21.09
CA GLU A 277 -43.79 33.58 -21.37
C GLU A 277 -44.76 33.78 -22.55
N ALA A 278 -44.71 32.92 -23.59
CA ALA A 278 -45.63 32.98 -24.73
C ALA A 278 -47.06 32.47 -24.44
N LEU A 279 -47.25 31.69 -23.37
CA LEU A 279 -48.54 31.20 -22.90
C LEU A 279 -49.24 32.19 -21.94
N ALA A 280 -48.51 33.17 -21.43
CA ALA A 280 -48.98 34.15 -20.45
C ALA A 280 -49.37 35.52 -21.04
N GLY A 281 -49.21 35.71 -22.36
CA GLY A 281 -49.64 36.90 -23.11
C GLY A 281 -50.80 36.60 -24.05
#